data_AF-A0ABD5S3T8-F1
#
_entry.id   AF-A0ABD5S3T8-F1
#
_cell.length_a   1.000
_cell.length_b   1.000
_cell.length_c   1.000
_cell.angle_alpha   90.00
_cell.angle_beta   90.00
_cell.angle_gamma   90.00
#
_symmetry.space_group_name_H-M   'P 1'
#
loop_
_entity.id
_entity.type
_entity.pdbx_description
1 polymer ?
#
loop_
_entity_poly.entity_id
_entity_poly.type
_entity_poly.pdbx_seq_one_letter_code
_entity_poly.pdbx_strand_id
1 'polypeptide(L)' 'MRYYRAPGGDRGPTDDAFVVVDGEGDAYDLTTASADLGSFTALARAANAAGRSIDDVARDRIPDADPVSTGEVGP' A
#
# COMPACT_ATOMS: atom_id res chain seq x y z
N MET A 1 0.46 -4.37 -10.41
CA MET A 1 -0.23 -3.39 -9.53
C MET A 1 0.46 -2.04 -9.69
N ARG A 2 -0.09 -0.96 -9.14
CA ARG A 2 0.57 0.35 -9.10
C ARG A 2 0.79 0.77 -7.65
N TYR A 3 1.95 1.34 -7.35
CA TYR A 3 2.34 1.70 -5.98
C TYR A 3 2.55 3.20 -5.90
N TYR A 4 1.94 3.83 -4.91
CA TYR A 4 1.97 5.27 -4.70
C TYR A 4 2.31 5.58 -3.26
N ARG A 5 3.03 6.69 -3.08
CA ARG A 5 3.19 7.31 -1.78
C ARG A 5 2.24 8.50 -1.76
N ALA A 6 1.19 8.40 -0.96
CA ALA A 6 0.24 9.48 -0.78
C ALA A 6 0.58 10.20 0.53
N PRO A 7 0.59 11.55 0.56
CA PRO A 7 0.59 12.25 1.84
C PRO A 7 -0.66 11.81 2.59
N GLY A 8 -0.50 11.22 3.78
CA GLY A 8 -1.57 10.51 4.49
C GLY A 8 -2.84 11.36 4.62
N GLY A 9 -3.90 10.96 3.92
CA GLY A 9 -5.25 11.48 4.15
C GLY A 9 -5.75 10.95 5.51
N ASP A 10 -6.34 11.82 6.31
CA ASP A 10 -6.90 11.59 7.65
C ASP A 10 -5.95 11.14 8.78
N ARG A 11 -4.78 10.55 8.51
CA ARG A 11 -3.79 10.12 9.53
C ARG A 11 -2.68 11.13 9.83
N GLY A 12 -3.01 12.41 9.88
CA GLY A 12 -2.08 13.43 10.38
C GLY A 12 -0.84 13.69 9.51
N PRO A 13 -0.16 14.85 9.70
CA PRO A 13 0.78 15.43 8.73
C PRO A 13 2.17 14.76 8.64
N THR A 14 2.37 13.55 9.19
CA THR A 14 3.71 12.96 9.34
C THR A 14 3.87 11.52 8.88
N ASP A 15 2.80 10.81 8.53
CA ASP A 15 2.89 9.42 8.03
C ASP A 15 2.47 9.38 6.56
N ASP A 16 3.44 9.25 5.66
CA ASP A 16 3.15 9.04 4.26
C ASP A 16 2.51 7.65 4.07
N ALA A 17 1.28 7.61 3.57
CA ALA A 17 0.57 6.37 3.29
C ALA A 17 1.20 5.66 2.08
N PHE A 18 1.43 4.35 2.20
CA PHE A 18 1.94 3.52 1.12
C PHE A 18 0.78 2.77 0.47
N VAL A 19 0.28 3.35 -0.62
CA VAL A 19 -0.95 2.93 -1.28
C VAL A 19 -0.62 1.99 -2.44
N VAL A 20 -1.28 0.84 -2.50
CA VAL A 20 -1.27 -0.07 -3.65
C VAL A 20 -2.62 -0.01 -4.36
N VAL A 21 -2.59 0.17 -5.68
CA VAL A 21 -3.75 0.02 -6.55
C VAL A 21 -3.67 -1.34 -7.23
N ASP A 22 -4.73 -2.12 -7.04
CA ASP A 22 -4.84 -3.46 -7.58
C ASP A 22 -5.10 -3.45 -9.11
N GLY A 23 -5.41 -4.61 -9.70
CA GLY A 23 -5.70 -4.71 -11.13
C GLY A 23 -7.10 -4.23 -11.51
N GLU A 24 -8.03 -4.18 -10.54
CA GLU A 24 -9.41 -3.72 -10.71
C GLU A 24 -9.53 -2.20 -10.58
N GLY A 25 -8.57 -1.56 -9.90
CA GLY A 25 -8.50 -0.12 -9.71
C GLY A 25 -8.79 0.32 -8.27
N ASP A 26 -8.93 -0.63 -7.36
CA ASP A 26 -9.12 -0.39 -5.94
C ASP A 26 -7.78 -0.08 -5.28
N ALA A 27 -7.77 0.95 -4.44
CA ALA A 27 -6.60 1.38 -3.71
C ALA A 27 -6.67 0.92 -2.25
N TYR A 28 -5.52 0.54 -1.69
CA TYR A 28 -5.39 0.05 -0.32
C TYR A 28 -4.13 0.62 0.33
N ASP A 29 -4.22 1.06 1.58
CA ASP A 29 -3.08 1.60 2.32
C ASP A 29 -2.38 0.49 3.10
N LEU A 30 -1.21 0.05 2.61
CA LEU A 30 -0.43 -1.03 3.23
C LEU A 30 0.18 -0.64 4.58
N THR A 31 0.31 0.65 4.91
CA THR A 31 0.78 1.08 6.24
C THR A 31 -0.18 0.66 7.34
N THR A 32 -1.47 0.55 7.02
CA THR A 32 -2.52 0.11 7.95
C THR A 32 -2.40 -1.37 8.27
N ALA A 33 -2.03 -2.20 7.28
CA ALA A 33 -1.85 -3.64 7.44
C ALA A 33 -0.59 -3.96 8.25
N SER A 34 0.48 -3.18 8.05
CA SER A 34 1.74 -3.36 8.78
C SER A 34 2.61 -2.11 8.65
N ALA A 35 3.02 -1.55 9.79
CA ALA A 35 3.98 -0.44 9.83
C ALA A 35 5.33 -0.81 9.18
N ASP A 36 5.71 -2.09 9.19
CA ASP A 36 6.90 -2.59 8.49
C ASP A 36 6.75 -2.52 6.96
N LEU A 37 5.53 -2.42 6.42
CA LEU A 37 5.26 -2.29 4.99
C LEU A 37 4.98 -0.85 4.56
N GLY A 38 5.35 0.14 5.38
CA GLY A 38 5.17 1.55 5.05
C GLY A 38 6.07 2.09 3.93
N SER A 39 6.81 1.23 3.22
CA SER A 39 7.58 1.64 2.05
C SER A 39 7.76 0.52 1.04
N PHE A 40 7.95 0.90 -0.23
CA PHE A 40 8.29 -0.02 -1.30
C PHE A 40 9.55 -0.83 -0.99
N THR A 41 10.58 -0.23 -0.38
CA THR A 41 11.81 -0.93 0.00
C THR A 41 11.54 -2.05 1.00
N ALA A 42 10.68 -1.80 1.99
CA ALA A 42 10.36 -2.80 2.98
C ALA A 42 9.48 -3.93 2.40
N LEU A 43 8.54 -3.58 1.52
CA LEU A 43 7.78 -4.57 0.75
C LEU A 43 8.70 -5.42 -0.15
N ALA A 44 9.64 -4.78 -0.88
CA ALA A 44 10.62 -5.47 -1.70
C ALA A 44 11.53 -6.38 -0.86
N ARG A 45 11.90 -5.96 0.35
CA ARG A 45 12.66 -6.78 1.30
C ARG A 45 11.86 -7.99 1.76
N ALA A 46 10.58 -7.82 2.10
CA ALA A 46 9.69 -8.91 2.47
C ALA A 46 9.51 -9.90 1.31
N ALA A 47 9.32 -9.40 0.09
CA ALA A 47 9.24 -10.20 -1.13
C ALA A 47 10.52 -11.01 -1.39
N ASN A 48 11.70 -10.37 -1.27
CA ASN A 48 12.99 -11.06 -1.39
C ASN A 48 13.17 -12.14 -0.31
N ALA A 49 12.84 -11.83 0.95
CA ALA A 49 12.94 -12.78 2.05
C ALA A 49 11.99 -13.97 1.89
N ALA A 50 10.79 -13.73 1.34
CA ALA A 50 9.80 -14.76 1.05
C ALA A 50 10.06 -15.51 -0.27
N GLY A 51 10.99 -15.04 -1.11
CA GLY A 51 11.21 -15.59 -2.45
C GLY A 51 10.01 -15.40 -3.39
N ARG A 52 9.19 -14.38 -3.16
CA ARG A 52 7.98 -14.07 -3.94
C ARG A 52 8.11 -12.73 -4.65
N SER A 53 7.21 -12.46 -5.58
CA SER A 53 7.10 -11.16 -6.23
C SER A 53 6.54 -10.11 -5.28
N ILE A 54 6.84 -8.83 -5.55
CA ILE A 54 6.31 -7.70 -4.79
C ILE A 54 4.77 -7.69 -4.85
N ASP A 55 4.20 -7.90 -6.03
CA ASP A 55 2.75 -7.96 -6.23
C ASP A 55 2.08 -9.11 -5.45
N ASP A 56 2.76 -10.25 -5.32
CA ASP A 56 2.28 -11.40 -4.53
C ASP A 56 2.18 -11.05 -3.05
N VAL A 57 3.22 -10.42 -2.49
CA VAL A 57 3.23 -10.01 -1.08
C VAL A 57 2.26 -8.86 -0.84
N ALA A 58 2.16 -7.91 -1.77
CA ALA A 58 1.19 -6.81 -1.66
C ALA A 58 -0.24 -7.36 -1.61
N ARG A 59 -0.59 -8.26 -2.54
CA ARG A 59 -1.94 -8.86 -2.62
C ARG A 59 -2.30 -9.69 -1.39
N ASP A 60 -1.33 -10.34 -0.77
CA ASP A 60 -1.50 -11.07 0.49
C ASP A 60 -1.90 -10.14 1.65
N ARG A 61 -1.50 -8.87 1.59
CA ARG A 61 -1.74 -7.86 2.65
C ARG A 61 -2.90 -6.92 2.38
N ILE A 62 -3.42 -6.87 1.15
CA ILE A 62 -4.66 -6.17 0.80
C ILE A 62 -5.82 -6.49 1.78
N PRO A 63 -6.12 -7.75 2.15
CA PRO A 63 -7.25 -8.04 3.06
C PRO A 63 -7.08 -7.50 4.48
N ASP A 64 -5.85 -7.24 4.93
CA ASP A 64 -5.54 -6.61 6.21
C ASP A 64 -5.37 -5.08 6.09
N ALA A 65 -5.38 -4.54 4.87
CA ALA A 65 -5.19 -3.14 4.59
C ALA A 65 -6.54 -2.40 4.52
N ASP A 66 -6.54 -1.16 4.98
CA ASP A 66 -7.69 -0.27 4.88
C ASP A 66 -7.87 0.18 3.42
N PRO A 67 -9.08 0.08 2.86
CA PRO A 67 -9.37 0.52 1.50
C PRO A 67 -9.30 2.06 1.43
N VAL A 68 -8.53 2.56 0.48
CA VAL A 68 -8.42 3.99 0.21
C VAL A 68 -9.42 4.34 -0.88
N SER A 69 -10.36 5.23 -0.57
CA SER A 69 -11.24 5.78 -1.60
C SER A 69 -10.41 6.60 -2.58
N THR A 70 -10.24 6.13 -3.80
CA THR A 70 -9.69 6.90 -4.93
C THR A 70 -10.65 8.02 -5.40
N GLY A 71 -11.79 8.19 -4.73
CA GLY A 71 -12.86 9.12 -5.09
C GLY A 71 -12.62 10.61 -4.77
N GLU A 72 -11.50 10.98 -4.15
CA GLU A 72 -11.16 12.39 -3.87
C GLU A 72 -9.85 12.84 -4.54
N VAL A 73 -9.54 12.30 -5.71
CA VAL A 73 -8.66 12.97 -6.68
C VAL A 73 -9.54 13.56 -7.78
N GLY A 74 -10.18 14.69 -7.48
CA GLY A 74 -11.03 15.41 -8.43
C GLY A 74 -10.26 15.87 -9.69
N PRO A 75 -10.97 16.11 -10.82
CA PRO A 75 -10.39 16.56 -12.08
C PRO A 75 -9.68 17.91 -12.01
#